data_AF-A0A2H1WZ22-F1
#
_entry.id   AF-A0A2H1WZ22-F1
#
_cell.length_a   1.000
_cell.length_b   1.000
_cell.length_c   1.000
_cell.angle_alpha   90.00
_cell.angle_beta   90.00
_cell.angle_gamma   90.00
#
_symmetry.space_group_name_H-M   'P 1'
#
loop_
_entity.id
_entity.type
_entity.pdbx_description
1 polymer ?
#
loop_
_entity_poly.entity_id
_entity_poly.type
_entity_poly.pdbx_seq_one_letter_code
_entity_poly.pdbx_strand_id
1 'polypeptide(L)'
;MLVPSPAKYFKTILQYLPDAVKSLRLVELRVPTHEPEGGMALLGCQYDLEGDTLYSVKWYKDGREFYRFVPKNDPPVYYFQAPGVNVE
;
A
#
# COMPACT_ATOMS: atom_id res chain seq x y z
N MET A 1 -23.07 -34.28 -39.55
CA MET A 1 -21.65 -34.19 -39.16
C MET A 1 -21.19 -32.76 -39.44
N LEU A 2 -21.37 -31.85 -38.48
CA LEU A 2 -20.97 -30.44 -38.63
C LEU A 2 -19.66 -30.27 -37.87
N VAL A 3 -18.56 -30.13 -38.59
CA VAL A 3 -17.26 -29.76 -38.02
C VAL A 3 -17.39 -28.29 -37.57
N PRO A 4 -17.30 -27.96 -36.27
CA PRO A 4 -17.39 -26.58 -35.83
C PRO A 4 -16.13 -25.80 -36.26
N SER A 5 -16.32 -24.57 -36.74
CA SER A 5 -15.26 -23.67 -37.20
C SER A 5 -14.19 -23.39 -36.12
N PRO A 6 -12.89 -23.37 -36.48
CA PRO A 6 -11.79 -23.05 -35.55
C PRO A 6 -11.89 -21.66 -34.91
N ALA A 7 -12.67 -20.73 -35.51
CA ALA A 7 -12.83 -19.37 -35.02
C ALA A 7 -13.56 -19.27 -33.67
N LYS A 8 -14.30 -20.31 -33.26
CA LYS A 8 -14.98 -20.33 -31.96
C LYS A 8 -14.00 -20.49 -30.80
N TYR A 9 -12.91 -21.22 -30.99
CA TYR A 9 -11.90 -21.46 -29.96
C TYR A 9 -11.03 -20.23 -29.68
N PHE A 10 -10.79 -19.39 -30.68
CA PHE A 10 -10.00 -18.16 -30.52
C PHE A 10 -10.71 -17.12 -29.65
N LYS A 11 -12.05 -17.08 -29.66
CA LYS A 11 -12.84 -16.25 -28.74
C LYS A 11 -12.82 -16.77 -27.30
N THR A 12 -12.61 -18.07 -27.09
CA THR A 12 -12.62 -18.69 -25.76
C THR A 12 -11.28 -18.55 -25.03
N ILE A 13 -10.15 -18.48 -25.74
CA ILE A 13 -8.80 -18.40 -25.13
C ILE A 13 -8.53 -17.01 -24.52
N LEU A 14 -9.12 -15.93 -25.05
CA LEU A 14 -8.97 -14.56 -24.51
C LEU A 14 -9.86 -14.24 -23.29
N GLN A 15 -10.66 -15.20 -22.80
CA GLN A 15 -11.61 -14.98 -21.70
C GLN A 15 -11.16 -15.56 -20.36
N TYR A 16 -10.00 -16.23 -20.31
CA TYR A 16 -9.51 -16.91 -19.11
C TYR A 16 -8.11 -16.42 -18.70
N LEU A 17 -7.90 -15.11 -18.70
CA LEU A 17 -6.89 -14.56 -17.80
C LEU A 17 -7.50 -14.63 -16.39
N PRO A 18 -6.93 -15.40 -15.45
CA PRO A 18 -7.41 -15.34 -14.07
C PRO A 18 -7.38 -13.88 -13.64
N ASP A 19 -8.47 -13.41 -13.01
CA ASP A 19 -8.51 -12.09 -12.39
C ASP A 19 -7.21 -11.92 -11.61
N ALA A 20 -6.41 -10.92 -12.00
CA ALA A 20 -5.18 -10.62 -11.30
C ALA A 20 -5.52 -10.49 -9.81
N VAL A 21 -4.78 -11.19 -8.95
CA VAL A 21 -5.00 -11.13 -7.50
C VAL A 21 -4.90 -9.67 -7.09
N LYS A 22 -6.00 -9.11 -6.60
CA LYS A 22 -6.04 -7.72 -6.13
C LYS A 22 -5.49 -7.66 -4.72
N SER A 23 -4.49 -6.81 -4.50
CA SER A 23 -3.87 -6.65 -3.18
C SER A 23 -3.33 -5.24 -2.99
N LEU A 24 -3.09 -4.85 -1.74
CA LEU A 24 -2.42 -3.59 -1.42
C LEU A 24 -1.07 -3.53 -2.16
N ARG A 25 -0.93 -2.55 -3.04
CA ARG A 25 0.31 -2.31 -3.77
C ARG A 25 0.97 -1.04 -3.27
N LEU A 26 2.21 -1.16 -2.80
CA LEU A 26 3.05 -0.01 -2.49
C LEU A 26 3.52 0.61 -3.81
N VAL A 27 3.07 1.82 -4.10
CA VAL A 27 3.42 2.55 -5.33
C VAL A 27 4.73 3.31 -5.14
N GLU A 28 4.87 4.01 -4.01
CA GLU A 28 6.07 4.79 -3.72
C GLU A 28 6.28 4.92 -2.21
N LEU A 29 7.52 4.74 -1.76
CA LEU A 29 7.94 5.02 -0.39
C LEU A 29 9.04 6.08 -0.43
N ARG A 30 8.77 7.25 0.17
CA ARG A 30 9.73 8.36 0.27
C ARG A 30 10.25 8.42 1.70
N VAL A 31 11.53 8.15 1.86
CA VAL A 31 12.28 8.28 3.12
C VAL A 31 13.59 9.00 2.79
N PRO A 32 13.87 10.17 3.38
CA PRO A 32 15.15 10.84 3.21
C PRO A 32 16.32 9.96 3.68
N THR A 33 17.42 9.95 2.94
CA THR A 33 18.61 9.14 3.29
C THR A 33 19.29 9.61 4.56
N HIS A 34 19.32 10.92 4.78
CA HIS A 34 19.92 11.57 5.94
C HIS A 34 19.29 12.95 6.13
N GLU A 35 19.01 13.31 7.37
CA GLU A 35 18.62 14.67 7.75
C GLU A 35 19.61 15.20 8.79
N PRO A 36 19.89 16.52 8.82
CA PRO A 36 20.66 17.12 9.91
C PRO A 36 20.03 16.81 11.28
N GLU A 37 20.85 16.75 12.31
CA GLU A 37 20.36 16.59 13.68
C GLU A 37 19.39 17.74 14.03
N GLY A 38 18.22 17.39 14.56
CA GLY A 38 17.14 18.35 14.83
C GLY A 38 16.40 18.87 13.59
N GLY A 39 16.74 18.36 12.39
CA GLY A 39 16.03 18.64 11.15
C GLY A 39 14.66 17.98 11.06
N MET A 40 13.93 18.28 9.99
CA MET A 40 12.61 17.71 9.71
C MET A 40 12.70 16.74 8.54
N ALA A 41 12.20 15.52 8.74
CA ALA A 41 12.08 14.51 7.68
C ALA A 41 10.62 14.39 7.24
N LEU A 42 10.34 14.56 5.93
CA LEU A 42 9.02 14.25 5.38
C LEU A 42 8.98 12.81 4.88
N LEU A 43 8.16 11.99 5.52
CA LEU A 43 7.94 10.60 5.13
C LEU A 43 6.68 10.47 4.27
N GLY A 44 6.82 9.85 3.11
CA GLY A 44 5.72 9.67 2.14
C GLY A 44 5.46 8.20 1.85
N CYS A 45 4.19 7.82 1.80
CA CYS A 45 3.78 6.48 1.40
C CYS A 45 2.57 6.60 0.45
N GLN A 46 2.77 6.27 -0.81
CA GLN A 46 1.71 6.16 -1.81
C GLN A 46 1.41 4.67 -2.04
N TYR A 47 0.14 4.33 -1.99
CA TYR A 47 -0.32 2.96 -2.15
C TYR A 47 -1.62 2.93 -2.96
N ASP A 48 -1.84 1.79 -3.61
CA ASP A 48 -3.05 1.47 -4.35
C ASP A 48 -3.75 0.33 -3.62
N LEU A 49 -5.01 0.55 -3.24
CA LEU A 49 -5.83 -0.43 -2.51
C LEU A 49 -6.49 -1.44 -3.44
N GLU A 50 -6.43 -1.22 -4.76
CA GLU A 50 -7.02 -2.10 -5.78
C GLU A 50 -8.51 -2.45 -5.51
N GLY A 51 -9.24 -1.51 -4.90
CA GLY A 51 -10.67 -1.64 -4.56
C GLY A 51 -10.97 -2.10 -3.13
N ASP A 52 -9.96 -2.34 -2.29
CA ASP A 52 -10.13 -2.65 -0.87
C ASP A 52 -10.14 -1.39 0.02
N THR A 53 -10.32 -1.57 1.33
CA THR A 53 -10.28 -0.52 2.34
C THR A 53 -8.96 -0.59 3.12
N LEU A 54 -8.32 0.55 3.31
CA LEU A 54 -7.13 0.65 4.13
C LEU A 54 -7.41 0.24 5.58
N TYR A 55 -6.63 -0.73 6.08
CA TYR A 55 -6.65 -1.11 7.49
C TYR A 55 -5.85 -0.12 8.35
N SER A 56 -4.56 0.07 8.06
CA SER A 56 -3.72 1.04 8.76
C SER A 56 -2.45 1.39 7.98
N VAL A 57 -1.92 2.59 8.19
CA VAL A 57 -0.52 2.96 7.88
C VAL A 57 0.24 3.12 9.18
N LYS A 58 1.46 2.56 9.27
CA LYS A 58 2.30 2.64 10.47
C LYS A 58 3.73 2.97 10.08
N TRP A 59 4.39 3.80 10.88
CA TRP A 59 5.81 4.07 10.75
C TRP A 59 6.58 3.58 11.96
N TYR A 60 7.74 2.98 11.68
CA TYR A 60 8.64 2.41 12.67
C TYR A 60 10.04 2.98 12.49
N LYS A 61 10.72 3.23 13.61
CA LYS A 61 12.16 3.49 13.68
C LYS A 61 12.75 2.55 14.70
N ASP A 62 13.79 1.82 14.33
CA ASP A 62 14.51 0.87 15.22
C ASP A 62 13.56 -0.13 15.91
N GLY A 63 12.56 -0.63 15.17
CA GLY A 63 11.54 -1.55 15.67
C GLY A 63 10.47 -0.93 16.58
N ARG A 64 10.52 0.38 16.84
CA ARG A 64 9.52 1.10 17.64
C ARG A 64 8.58 1.87 16.74
N GLU A 65 7.30 1.66 16.94
CA GLU A 65 6.26 2.44 16.27
C GLU A 65 6.29 3.87 16.81
N PHE A 66 6.14 4.86 15.92
CA PHE A 66 6.06 6.27 16.31
C PHE A 66 4.84 7.00 15.72
N TYR A 67 4.24 6.46 14.66
CA TYR A 67 3.04 7.00 14.04
C TYR A 67 2.13 5.88 13.53
N ARG A 68 0.81 6.05 13.68
CA ARG A 68 -0.22 5.18 13.11
C ARG A 68 -1.41 5.97 12.64
N PHE A 69 -1.86 5.66 11.43
CA PHE A 69 -3.14 6.11 10.88
C PHE A 69 -4.07 4.91 10.66
N VAL A 70 -5.28 4.95 11.25
CA VAL A 70 -6.34 3.94 11.12
C VAL A 70 -7.63 4.69 10.75
N PRO A 71 -8.05 4.71 9.47
CA PRO A 71 -9.22 5.49 9.02
C PRO A 71 -10.52 5.16 9.76
N LYS A 72 -10.66 3.93 10.26
CA LYS A 72 -11.87 3.44 10.92
C LYS A 72 -11.94 3.82 12.41
N ASN A 73 -10.89 4.40 12.97
CA ASN A 73 -10.84 4.75 14.39
C ASN A 73 -11.19 6.23 14.62
N ASP A 74 -11.60 6.52 15.85
CA ASP A 74 -11.75 7.88 16.37
C ASP A 74 -10.94 8.01 17.68
N PRO A 75 -9.86 8.81 17.72
CA PRO A 75 -9.28 9.55 16.59
C PRO A 75 -8.60 8.61 15.58
N PRO A 76 -8.46 9.03 14.30
CA PRO A 76 -7.85 8.19 13.27
C PRO A 76 -6.32 8.14 13.33
N VAL A 77 -5.67 9.04 14.09
CA VAL A 77 -4.21 9.15 14.19
C VAL A 77 -3.76 8.91 15.62
N TYR A 78 -2.69 8.14 15.77
CA TYR A 78 -2.02 7.85 17.04
C TYR A 78 -0.53 8.11 16.92
N TYR A 79 0.05 8.70 17.96
CA TYR A 79 1.48 8.98 18.08
C TYR A 79 2.06 8.15 19.23
N PHE A 80 3.29 7.68 19.05
CA PHE A 80 3.99 6.87 20.04
C PHE A 80 5.40 7.41 20.25
N GLN A 81 5.89 7.29 21.48
CA GLN A 81 7.23 7.75 21.83
C GLN A 81 8.29 6.80 21.27
N ALA A 82 9.20 7.34 20.44
CA ALA A 82 10.36 6.62 19.93
C ALA A 82 11.62 7.49 20.10
N PRO A 83 12.76 6.92 20.56
CA PRO A 83 13.99 7.69 20.75
C PRO A 83 14.46 8.38 19.47
N GLY A 84 14.69 9.69 19.58
CA GLY A 84 15.16 10.53 18.47
C GLY A 84 14.08 10.84 17.41
N VAL A 85 12.80 10.63 17.72
CA VAL A 85 11.68 11.00 16.84
C VAL A 85 10.73 11.93 17.60
N ASN A 86 10.46 13.09 17.03
CA ASN A 86 9.32 13.92 17.39
C ASN A 86 8.38 13.98 16.19
N VAL A 87 7.08 13.80 16.41
CA VAL A 87 6.07 13.92 15.37
C VAL A 87 5.23 15.13 15.68
N GLU A 88 5.20 16.10 14.74
CA GLU A 88 4.48 17.38 14.84
C GLU A 88 3.37 17.46 13.79
#